data_AF-A0A2V1BFK0-F1
#
_entry.id   AF-A0A2V1BFK0-F1
#
_cell.length_a   1.000
_cell.length_b   1.000
_cell.length_c   1.000
_cell.angle_alpha   90.00
_cell.angle_beta   90.00
_cell.angle_gamma   90.00
#
_symmetry.space_group_name_H-M   'P 1'
#
loop_
_entity.id
_entity.type
_entity.pdbx_description
1 polymer ?
#
loop_
_entity_poly.entity_id
_entity_poly.type
_entity_poly.pdbx_seq_one_letter_code
_entity_poly.pdbx_strand_id
1 'polypeptide(L)'
;IAEVNTESEEYLLKRSATAVVVGIAAVKGAAILTKIAVEHGAETIKNLGKWTEVRETFTQATVSDMWSRNPDRNKWHAAICYNKGYRVQNPNGINGKLSAKVSSGLLNTDYDCMYMNAPNQFYTDGDGGYINLAYQYDSHCTFDHKTGDLTCK
;
A
#
# COMPACT_ATOMS: atom_id res chain seq x y z
N ILE A 1 12.66 28.40 12.79
CA ILE A 1 12.54 26.92 12.76
C ILE A 1 11.26 26.63 13.52
N ALA A 2 10.17 26.29 12.83
CA ALA A 2 8.89 26.10 13.50
C ALA A 2 8.94 24.75 14.24
N GLU A 3 8.82 24.79 15.57
CA GLU A 3 8.63 23.60 16.39
C GLU A 3 7.27 22.99 16.03
N VAL A 4 7.31 21.84 15.37
CA VAL A 4 6.13 21.03 15.07
C VAL A 4 5.67 20.42 16.40
N ASN A 5 4.48 20.80 16.84
CA ASN A 5 3.90 20.47 18.13
C ASN A 5 3.35 19.03 18.14
N THR A 6 4.25 18.07 18.35
CA THR A 6 4.03 16.61 18.27
C THR A 6 2.98 16.06 19.24
N GLU A 7 2.76 16.71 20.39
CA GLU A 7 1.83 16.19 21.42
C GLU A 7 0.35 16.26 21.01
N SER A 8 -0.04 17.28 20.22
CA SER A 8 -1.43 17.46 19.80
C SER A 8 -1.86 16.49 18.69
N GLU A 9 -0.92 16.12 17.81
CA GLU A 9 -1.13 15.16 16.73
C GLU A 9 -1.28 13.74 17.30
N GLU A 10 -0.45 13.37 18.28
CA GLU A 10 -0.47 12.08 18.95
C GLU A 10 -1.78 11.82 19.72
N TYR A 11 -2.39 12.87 20.29
CA TYR A 11 -3.67 12.78 21.00
C TYR A 11 -4.88 12.61 20.05
N LEU A 12 -4.84 13.22 18.87
CA LEU A 12 -5.85 13.02 17.83
C LEU A 12 -5.78 11.61 17.24
N LEU A 13 -4.56 11.13 16.97
CA LEU A 13 -4.24 9.76 16.56
C LEU A 13 -4.80 8.68 17.49
N LYS A 14 -4.92 8.97 18.79
CA LYS A 14 -5.38 8.01 19.81
C LYS A 14 -6.91 7.88 19.91
N ARG A 15 -7.67 8.79 19.28
CA ARG A 15 -9.14 8.85 19.38
C ARG A 15 -9.89 8.62 18.05
N SER A 16 -9.19 8.68 16.92
CA SER A 16 -9.69 8.23 15.62
C SER A 16 -9.10 6.87 15.26
N ALA A 17 -9.88 6.03 14.57
CA ALA A 17 -9.31 4.93 13.82
C ALA A 17 -8.26 5.51 12.86
N THR A 18 -7.00 5.15 13.04
CA THR A 18 -5.90 5.82 12.36
C THR A 18 -5.09 4.79 11.61
N ALA A 19 -4.84 5.01 10.31
CA ALA A 19 -3.72 4.31 9.71
C ALA A 19 -2.41 4.92 10.16
N VAL A 20 -1.56 4.06 10.72
CA VAL A 20 -0.21 4.41 11.12
C VAL A 20 0.72 3.88 10.05
N VAL A 21 1.55 4.78 9.53
CA VAL A 21 2.65 4.43 8.63
C VAL A 21 3.83 4.00 9.46
N VAL A 22 4.29 2.76 9.29
CA VAL A 22 5.49 2.25 9.95
C VAL A 22 6.48 1.79 8.88
N GLY A 23 7.63 2.44 8.82
CA GLY A 23 8.69 2.11 7.88
C GLY A 23 9.38 3.35 7.32
N ILE A 24 10.72 3.33 7.30
CA ILE A 24 11.53 4.42 6.78
C ILE A 24 12.43 3.86 5.69
N ALA A 25 12.24 4.34 4.46
CA ALA A 25 13.31 4.40 3.48
C ALA A 25 13.23 5.76 2.79
N ALA A 26 14.26 6.61 2.92
CA ALA A 26 14.30 7.92 2.27
C ALA A 26 14.56 7.77 0.76
N VAL A 27 13.58 7.24 0.03
CA VAL A 27 13.56 7.14 -1.44
C VAL A 27 12.33 7.87 -1.95
N LYS A 28 12.41 8.51 -3.14
CA LYS A 28 11.33 9.34 -3.69
C LYS A 28 9.94 8.66 -3.64
N GLY A 29 9.88 7.35 -3.85
CA GLY A 29 8.63 6.58 -3.77
C GLY A 29 8.05 6.43 -2.36
N ALA A 30 8.88 6.37 -1.32
CA ALA A 30 8.44 6.18 0.06
C ALA A 30 7.78 7.44 0.66
N ALA A 31 8.26 8.64 0.30
CA ALA A 31 7.64 9.90 0.73
C ALA A 31 6.21 10.04 0.18
N ILE A 32 6.01 9.61 -1.06
CA ILE A 32 4.70 9.56 -1.72
C ILE A 32 3.81 8.57 -0.97
N LEU A 33 4.30 7.36 -0.75
CA LEU A 33 3.57 6.31 -0.03
C LEU A 33 3.18 6.71 1.39
N THR A 34 4.06 7.41 2.10
CA THR A 34 3.79 7.93 3.45
C THR A 34 2.60 8.89 3.44
N LYS A 35 2.55 9.81 2.47
CA LYS A 35 1.44 10.77 2.34
C LYS A 35 0.11 10.06 2.04
N ILE A 36 0.14 9.08 1.13
CA ILE A 36 -1.04 8.30 0.73
C ILE A 36 -1.63 7.55 1.92
N ALA A 37 -0.78 6.86 2.68
CA ALA A 37 -1.22 6.07 3.81
C ALA A 37 -1.78 6.95 4.96
N VAL A 38 -1.30 8.18 5.13
CA VAL A 38 -1.91 9.16 6.04
C VAL A 38 -3.27 9.66 5.51
N GLU A 39 -3.36 10.00 4.23
CA GLU A 39 -4.60 10.50 3.57
C GLU A 39 -5.73 9.45 3.66
N HIS A 40 -5.49 8.24 3.17
CA HIS A 40 -6.51 7.17 3.18
C HIS A 40 -6.72 6.53 4.55
N GLY A 41 -5.70 6.64 5.41
CA GLY A 41 -5.74 6.13 6.76
C GLY A 41 -6.72 6.82 7.68
N ALA A 42 -6.90 8.12 7.50
CA ALA A 42 -7.76 8.96 8.33
C ALA A 42 -9.23 8.94 7.87
N GLU A 43 -9.48 8.76 6.56
CA GLU A 43 -10.85 8.75 6.00
C GLU A 43 -11.62 7.46 6.32
N THR A 44 -10.88 6.40 6.62
CA THR A 44 -11.45 5.09 6.85
C THR A 44 -11.95 5.01 8.29
N ILE A 45 -13.23 5.32 8.57
CA ILE A 45 -14.17 4.51 9.40
C ILE A 45 -15.31 5.32 10.04
N LYS A 46 -16.56 4.84 9.79
CA LYS A 46 -17.68 4.94 10.74
C LYS A 46 -18.53 3.66 10.95
N ASN A 47 -18.21 2.48 10.40
CA ASN A 47 -19.04 1.27 10.64
C ASN A 47 -18.28 -0.08 10.56
N LEU A 48 -18.29 -0.85 11.67
CA LEU A 48 -17.70 -2.19 11.78
C LEU A 48 -18.36 -3.25 10.88
N GLY A 49 -19.64 -3.07 10.51
CA GLY A 49 -20.36 -3.98 9.60
C GLY A 49 -19.87 -3.99 8.15
N LYS A 50 -18.93 -3.09 7.80
CA LYS A 50 -18.39 -2.90 6.44
C LYS A 50 -16.87 -3.07 6.39
N TRP A 51 -16.29 -3.83 7.32
CA TRP A 51 -14.83 -3.99 7.42
C TRP A 51 -14.17 -4.49 6.12
N THR A 52 -14.84 -5.38 5.39
CA THR A 52 -14.40 -5.83 4.06
C THR A 52 -14.33 -4.69 3.05
N GLU A 53 -15.40 -3.90 2.93
CA GLU A 53 -15.50 -2.75 2.02
C GLU A 53 -14.45 -1.68 2.35
N VAL A 54 -14.20 -1.46 3.64
CA VAL A 54 -13.12 -0.59 4.14
C VAL A 54 -11.76 -1.03 3.62
N ARG A 55 -11.44 -2.32 3.75
CA ARG A 55 -10.16 -2.89 3.34
C ARG A 55 -9.99 -2.87 1.83
N GLU A 56 -11.03 -3.20 1.08
CA GLU A 56 -11.04 -3.09 -0.38
C GLU A 56 -10.82 -1.64 -0.84
N THR A 57 -11.58 -0.70 -0.27
CA THR A 57 -11.47 0.73 -0.59
C THR A 57 -10.07 1.25 -0.28
N PHE A 58 -9.53 0.92 0.89
CA PHE A 58 -8.18 1.33 1.29
C PHE A 58 -7.13 0.83 0.30
N THR A 59 -7.16 -0.47 -0.03
CA THR A 59 -6.14 -1.10 -0.87
C THR A 59 -6.21 -0.55 -2.30
N GLN A 60 -7.41 -0.39 -2.86
CA GLN A 60 -7.61 0.17 -4.20
C GLN A 60 -7.24 1.65 -4.29
N ALA A 61 -7.67 2.47 -3.33
CA ALA A 61 -7.37 3.90 -3.32
C ALA A 61 -5.87 4.15 -3.15
N THR A 62 -5.22 3.39 -2.25
CA THR A 62 -3.78 3.47 -2.04
C THR A 62 -3.01 3.16 -3.32
N VAL A 63 -3.31 2.04 -3.99
CA VAL A 63 -2.64 1.69 -5.25
C VAL A 63 -2.95 2.68 -6.37
N SER A 64 -4.18 3.21 -6.41
CA SER A 64 -4.56 4.22 -7.39
C SER A 64 -3.76 5.51 -7.24
N ASP A 65 -3.63 6.01 -6.01
CA ASP A 65 -2.87 7.22 -5.75
C ASP A 65 -1.36 7.00 -5.89
N MET A 66 -0.87 5.81 -5.54
CA MET A 66 0.51 5.41 -5.82
C MET A 66 0.79 5.47 -7.32
N TRP A 67 -0.07 4.86 -8.11
CA TRP A 67 0.10 4.86 -9.55
C TRP A 67 0.04 6.27 -10.11
N SER A 68 -0.91 7.09 -9.66
CA SER A 68 -1.07 8.49 -10.10
C SER A 68 0.20 9.31 -9.82
N ARG A 69 0.80 9.11 -8.64
CA ARG A 69 2.00 9.79 -8.15
C ARG A 69 3.30 9.02 -8.43
N ASN A 70 3.28 8.04 -9.34
CA ASN A 70 4.46 7.24 -9.65
C ASN A 70 5.64 8.16 -10.07
N PRO A 71 6.78 8.13 -9.35
CA PRO A 71 7.87 9.08 -9.57
C PRO A 71 8.61 8.88 -10.89
N ASP A 72 8.47 7.71 -11.53
CA ASP A 72 9.04 7.39 -12.83
C ASP A 72 8.28 6.23 -13.49
N ARG A 73 7.29 6.56 -14.32
CA ARG A 73 6.45 5.58 -15.04
C ARG A 73 7.21 4.75 -16.08
N ASN A 74 8.40 5.18 -16.49
CA ASN A 74 9.24 4.41 -17.41
C ASN A 74 10.10 3.37 -16.69
N LYS A 75 10.17 3.45 -15.36
CA LYS A 75 10.94 2.54 -14.52
C LYS A 75 10.05 1.66 -13.66
N TRP A 76 9.02 2.23 -13.05
CA TRP A 76 8.14 1.53 -12.13
C TRP A 76 6.84 1.16 -12.85
N HIS A 77 6.81 -0.04 -13.42
CA HIS A 77 5.70 -0.50 -14.26
C HIS A 77 4.50 -1.03 -13.47
N ALA A 78 4.65 -1.23 -12.15
CA ALA A 78 3.56 -1.61 -11.28
C ALA A 78 3.62 -0.91 -9.91
N ALA A 79 2.44 -0.59 -9.38
CA ALA A 79 2.15 -0.31 -7.98
C ALA A 79 1.35 -1.48 -7.40
N ILE A 80 1.73 -1.91 -6.19
CA ILE A 80 1.24 -3.12 -5.55
C ILE A 80 0.92 -2.79 -4.09
N CYS A 81 -0.22 -3.23 -3.57
CA CYS A 81 -0.47 -3.30 -2.13
C CYS A 81 -1.01 -4.69 -1.78
N TYR A 82 -0.42 -5.33 -0.77
CA TYR A 82 -0.81 -6.67 -0.35
C TYR A 82 -0.64 -6.89 1.16
N ASN A 83 -1.60 -7.58 1.80
CA ASN A 83 -1.56 -7.82 3.25
C ASN A 83 -1.25 -9.27 3.66
N LYS A 84 -0.79 -10.12 2.74
CA LYS A 84 -0.34 -11.49 3.05
C LYS A 84 1.10 -11.71 2.62
N GLY A 85 1.60 -12.93 2.84
CA GLY A 85 2.95 -13.33 2.43
C GLY A 85 3.13 -13.30 0.91
N TYR A 86 4.28 -12.81 0.47
CA TYR A 86 4.64 -12.73 -0.95
C TYR A 86 6.14 -12.96 -1.14
N ARG A 87 6.53 -13.28 -2.37
CA ARG A 87 7.93 -13.33 -2.81
C ARG A 87 8.11 -12.42 -4.02
N VAL A 88 9.33 -11.95 -4.22
CA VAL A 88 9.72 -11.21 -5.42
C VAL A 88 10.94 -11.87 -6.05
N GLN A 89 10.96 -11.98 -7.37
CA GLN A 89 12.08 -12.58 -8.09
C GLN A 89 13.35 -11.75 -7.93
N ASN A 90 13.23 -10.42 -8.00
CA ASN A 90 14.33 -9.49 -7.82
C ASN A 90 13.99 -8.43 -6.76
N PRO A 91 14.49 -8.56 -5.51
CA PRO A 91 14.26 -7.58 -4.46
C PRO A 91 14.79 -6.18 -4.78
N ASN A 92 15.87 -6.06 -5.56
CA ASN A 92 16.42 -4.76 -5.97
C ASN A 92 15.51 -4.03 -6.98
N GLY A 93 14.54 -4.75 -7.56
CA GLY A 93 13.51 -4.22 -8.43
C GLY A 93 12.29 -3.65 -7.71
N ILE A 94 12.32 -3.61 -6.37
CA ILE A 94 11.25 -3.08 -5.53
C ILE A 94 11.65 -1.72 -4.95
N ASN A 95 10.72 -0.77 -4.92
CA ASN A 95 10.95 0.53 -4.31
C ASN A 95 9.78 0.97 -3.43
N GLY A 96 10.12 1.75 -2.40
CA GLY A 96 9.14 2.44 -1.59
C GLY A 96 8.39 1.54 -0.61
N LYS A 97 8.79 0.27 -0.42
CA LYS A 97 8.09 -0.66 0.48
C LYS A 97 7.70 0.04 1.79
N LEU A 98 6.40 0.17 2.00
CA LEU A 98 5.79 0.80 3.17
C LEU A 98 4.73 -0.15 3.73
N SER A 99 4.72 -0.32 5.04
CA SER A 99 3.62 -1.00 5.72
C SER A 99 2.61 0.04 6.18
N ALA A 100 1.41 -0.01 5.59
CA ALA A 100 0.29 0.84 5.96
C ALA A 100 -0.72 0.01 6.76
N LYS A 101 -0.97 0.44 8.00
CA LYS A 101 -1.84 -0.29 8.92
C LYS A 101 -3.27 0.24 8.86
N VAL A 102 -4.26 -0.57 8.54
CA VAL A 102 -5.69 -0.20 8.66
C VAL A 102 -6.24 -0.73 9.98
N SER A 103 -6.83 0.14 10.80
CA SER A 103 -7.30 -0.21 12.15
C SER A 103 -8.76 0.21 12.38
N SER A 104 -9.60 -0.68 12.90
CA SER A 104 -10.97 -0.38 13.38
C SER A 104 -11.25 -1.07 14.71
N GLY A 105 -11.20 -0.33 15.82
CA GLY A 105 -11.37 -0.90 17.16
C GLY A 105 -10.27 -1.95 17.45
N LEU A 106 -10.65 -3.21 17.63
CA LEU A 106 -9.70 -4.32 17.82
C LEU A 106 -9.17 -4.92 16.50
N LEU A 107 -9.77 -4.56 15.37
CA LEU A 107 -9.37 -5.09 14.05
C LEU A 107 -8.18 -4.28 13.53
N ASN A 108 -7.15 -4.99 13.06
CA ASN A 108 -5.96 -4.41 12.48
C ASN A 108 -5.53 -5.22 11.27
N THR A 109 -5.06 -4.56 10.22
CA THR A 109 -4.51 -5.22 9.04
C THR A 109 -3.39 -4.39 8.46
N ASP A 110 -2.21 -4.99 8.32
CA ASP A 110 -1.04 -4.33 7.74
C ASP A 110 -0.92 -4.68 6.26
N TYR A 111 -0.81 -3.67 5.41
CA TYR A 111 -0.61 -3.80 3.97
C TYR A 111 0.80 -3.37 3.60
N ASP A 112 1.54 -4.22 2.90
CA ASP A 112 2.80 -3.86 2.27
C ASP A 112 2.52 -3.27 0.88
N CYS A 113 2.83 -1.99 0.72
CA CYS A 113 2.66 -1.23 -0.52
C CYS A 113 4.01 -0.88 -1.13
N MET A 114 4.19 -1.13 -2.42
CA MET A 114 5.48 -0.96 -3.11
C MET A 114 5.33 -0.73 -4.62
N TYR A 115 6.38 -0.19 -5.23
CA TYR A 115 6.55 -0.17 -6.68
C TYR A 115 7.42 -1.33 -7.14
N MET A 116 7.20 -1.81 -8.35
CA MET A 116 7.99 -2.85 -8.99
C MET A 116 8.43 -2.42 -10.40
N ASN A 117 9.70 -2.65 -10.74
CA ASN A 117 10.23 -2.46 -12.10
C ASN A 117 10.24 -3.77 -12.90
N ALA A 118 10.55 -3.67 -14.20
CA ALA A 118 10.84 -4.81 -15.05
C ALA A 118 12.37 -4.98 -15.24
N PRO A 119 12.87 -6.20 -15.51
CA PRO A 119 12.15 -7.47 -15.43
C PRO A 119 12.01 -7.93 -13.96
N ASN A 120 10.80 -8.32 -13.56
CA ASN A 120 10.55 -8.84 -12.22
C ASN A 120 9.25 -9.66 -12.15
N GLN A 121 9.10 -10.44 -11.09
CA GLN A 121 7.89 -11.21 -10.81
C GLN A 121 7.54 -11.11 -9.32
N PHE A 122 6.27 -10.84 -9.06
CA PHE A 122 5.67 -10.82 -7.73
C PHE A 122 4.79 -12.06 -7.56
N TYR A 123 5.11 -12.89 -6.56
CA TYR A 123 4.42 -14.14 -6.26
C TYR A 123 3.58 -13.99 -4.99
N THR A 124 2.30 -14.35 -5.03
CA THR A 124 1.40 -14.30 -3.88
C THR A 124 1.30 -15.66 -3.15
N ASP A 125 1.44 -15.68 -1.83
CA ASP A 125 1.32 -16.90 -1.01
C ASP A 125 -0.11 -17.15 -0.50
N GLY A 126 -1.09 -17.06 -1.41
CA GLY A 126 -2.49 -17.39 -1.16
C GLY A 126 -3.45 -16.63 -2.07
N ASP A 127 -4.76 -16.91 -1.97
CA ASP A 127 -5.76 -16.24 -2.82
C ASP A 127 -5.70 -14.72 -2.65
N GLY A 128 -5.27 -14.06 -3.72
CA GLY A 128 -5.16 -12.61 -3.88
C GLY A 128 -6.52 -11.93 -4.06
N GLY A 129 -7.58 -12.42 -3.41
CA GLY A 129 -8.91 -11.81 -3.50
C GLY A 129 -8.86 -10.30 -3.21
N TYR A 130 -9.78 -9.55 -3.81
CA TYR A 130 -9.80 -8.07 -3.89
C TYR A 130 -9.58 -7.33 -2.55
N ILE A 131 -9.95 -7.95 -1.42
CA ILE A 131 -9.76 -7.40 -0.07
C ILE A 131 -8.27 -7.29 0.32
N ASN A 132 -7.47 -8.21 -0.20
CA ASN A 132 -6.10 -8.42 0.24
C ASN A 132 -5.09 -7.79 -0.71
N LEU A 133 -5.40 -7.75 -2.00
CA LEU A 133 -4.48 -7.44 -3.09
C LEU A 133 -5.07 -6.40 -4.03
N ALA A 134 -4.29 -5.36 -4.31
CA ALA A 134 -4.56 -4.50 -5.45
C ALA A 134 -3.28 -4.27 -6.26
N TYR A 135 -3.48 -4.17 -7.57
CA TYR A 135 -2.45 -3.83 -8.53
C TYR A 135 -2.91 -2.70 -9.42
N GLN A 136 -1.98 -1.85 -9.81
CA GLN A 136 -2.13 -1.00 -10.97
C GLN A 136 -0.81 -0.96 -11.72
N TYR A 137 -0.86 -1.23 -13.02
CA TYR A 137 0.31 -1.46 -13.84
C TYR A 137 0.08 -1.04 -15.28
N ASP A 138 1.16 -0.92 -16.05
CA ASP A 138 1.13 -0.65 -17.49
C ASP A 138 1.30 -1.94 -18.33
N SER A 139 1.42 -1.78 -19.65
CA SER A 139 1.50 -2.89 -20.60
C SER A 139 2.74 -3.78 -20.47
N HIS A 140 3.73 -3.42 -19.66
CA HIS A 140 4.89 -4.27 -19.40
C HIS A 140 4.54 -5.42 -18.46
N CYS A 141 3.39 -5.35 -17.76
CA CYS A 141 3.00 -6.33 -16.77
C CYS A 141 1.78 -7.17 -17.20
N THR A 142 1.76 -8.43 -16.79
CA THR A 142 0.63 -9.36 -16.97
C THR A 142 0.27 -9.99 -15.64
N PHE A 143 -1.02 -9.99 -15.32
CA PHE A 143 -1.59 -10.59 -14.12
C PHE A 143 -2.08 -12.01 -14.40
N ASP A 144 -1.68 -12.96 -13.55
CA ASP A 144 -2.21 -14.32 -13.57
C ASP A 144 -3.40 -14.43 -12.62
N HIS A 145 -4.60 -14.48 -13.18
CA HIS A 145 -5.85 -14.61 -12.43
C HIS A 145 -5.97 -15.92 -11.64
N LYS A 146 -5.18 -16.96 -11.96
CA LYS A 146 -5.21 -18.25 -11.25
C LYS A 146 -4.41 -18.21 -9.97
N THR A 147 -3.25 -17.56 -9.98
CA THR A 147 -2.34 -17.55 -8.83
C THR A 147 -2.38 -16.24 -8.05
N GLY A 148 -2.77 -15.13 -8.67
CA GLY A 148 -2.65 -13.79 -8.10
C GLY A 148 -1.31 -13.11 -8.41
N ASP A 149 -0.45 -13.74 -9.21
CA ASP A 149 0.90 -13.25 -9.48
C ASP A 149 0.92 -12.13 -10.54
N LEU A 150 1.91 -11.26 -10.45
CA LEU A 150 2.16 -10.22 -11.44
C LEU A 150 3.57 -10.38 -12.02
N THR A 151 3.67 -10.47 -13.34
CA THR A 151 4.95 -10.57 -14.05
C THR A 151 5.15 -9.33 -14.91
N CYS A 152 6.26 -8.60 -14.75
CA CYS A 152 6.63 -7.45 -15.57
C CYS A 152 7.89 -7.77 -16.40
N LYS A 153 7.82 -7.51 -17.71
CA LYS A 153 8.85 -7.87 -18.71
C LYS A 153 9.50 -6.65 -19.36
#